data_AF-X1HCE6-F1
#
_entry.id   AF-X1HCE6-F1
#
_cell.length_a   1.000
_cell.length_b   1.000
_cell.length_c   1.000
_cell.angle_alpha   90.00
_cell.angle_beta   90.00
_cell.angle_gamma   90.00
#
_symmetry.space_group_name_H-M   'P 1'
#
loop_
_entity.id
_entity.type
_entity.pdbx_description
1 polymer ?
#
loop_
_entity_poly.entity_id
_entity_poly.type
_entity_poly.pdbx_seq_one_letter_code
_entity_poly.pdbx_strand_id
1 'polypeptide(L)'
;DKKKFYVSVYKDDDEAYNIWHKKIGLKTDRIFRFGKEHNFWGPAGNSGPCGPCSEIFYDLGKKFSCGKKTCVPGCDCDRYPEIWNLVFPQFNQTVAGERLPLKNRGVDTGMGFERLAAILQNKDSVFQTDLFYPIIEDIIKHKNLKYGEERRIDVAINVMADHVRALVFAIGDGIIPSNEERGYVLRRLLRRAVRLCRNLGFEDPCLYKLVPKVIKMYENAYPDLTERREEITLVIKSEEERFLITLEKGLLQFEEIIKVKRAISGKDAFKLYDTYGFPVELTQEIAK
;
A
#
# COMPACT_ATOMS: atom_id res chain seq x y z
N ASP A 1 11.07 4.61 23.75
CA ASP A 1 12.49 4.95 23.99
C ASP A 1 12.93 6.05 23.03
N LYS A 2 13.33 7.23 23.54
CA LYS A 2 13.81 8.36 22.72
C LYS A 2 15.03 8.00 21.87
N LYS A 3 15.83 7.02 22.31
CA LYS A 3 17.05 6.58 21.60
C LYS A 3 16.77 5.81 20.32
N LYS A 4 15.51 5.49 20.01
CA LYS A 4 15.13 4.85 18.75
C LYS A 4 14.71 5.82 17.65
N PHE A 5 14.55 7.10 17.96
CA PHE A 5 14.17 8.10 16.96
C PHE A 5 15.39 8.71 16.26
N TYR A 6 15.21 8.90 14.95
CA TYR A 6 16.12 9.56 14.03
C TYR A 6 15.31 10.53 13.17
N VAL A 7 15.95 11.55 12.63
CA VAL A 7 15.27 12.55 11.80
C VAL A 7 16.08 12.86 10.54
N SER A 8 15.39 13.23 9.47
CA SER A 8 15.98 13.84 8.29
C SER A 8 15.49 15.28 8.12
N VAL A 9 16.29 16.13 7.48
CA VAL A 9 15.93 17.49 7.09
C VAL A 9 16.40 17.74 5.66
N TYR A 10 15.75 18.68 4.98
CA TYR A 10 16.23 19.13 3.66
C TYR A 10 17.64 19.69 3.79
N LYS A 11 18.51 19.34 2.84
CA LYS A 11 19.95 19.65 2.91
C LYS A 11 20.26 21.13 3.14
N ASP A 12 19.42 22.02 2.62
CA ASP A 12 19.56 23.48 2.70
C ASP A 12 18.71 24.10 3.84
N ASP A 13 18.02 23.29 4.64
CA ASP A 13 17.17 23.73 5.75
C ASP A 13 17.93 23.68 7.09
N ASP A 14 18.76 24.70 7.31
CA ASP A 14 19.49 24.88 8.56
C ASP A 14 18.58 25.21 9.75
N GLU A 15 17.39 25.76 9.52
CA GLU A 15 16.45 26.08 10.58
C GLU A 15 15.90 24.80 11.22
N ALA A 16 15.39 23.87 10.42
CA ALA A 16 14.91 22.58 10.89
C ALA A 16 16.04 21.79 11.60
N TYR A 17 17.25 21.80 11.03
CA TYR A 17 18.42 21.16 11.66
C TYR A 17 18.69 21.74 13.06
N ASN A 18 18.73 23.06 13.18
CA ASN A 18 19.01 23.75 14.45
C ASN A 18 17.90 23.51 15.47
N ILE A 19 16.64 23.44 15.06
CA ILE A 19 15.52 23.08 15.95
C ILE A 19 15.75 21.67 16.53
N TRP A 20 15.99 20.67 15.69
CA TRP A 20 16.23 19.30 16.16
C TRP A 20 17.45 19.19 17.07
N HIS A 21 18.57 19.81 16.68
CA HIS A 21 19.81 19.69 17.43
C HIS A 21 19.81 20.51 18.72
N LYS A 22 19.46 21.81 18.65
CA LYS A 22 19.63 22.75 19.76
C LYS A 22 18.40 22.85 20.65
N LYS A 23 17.20 22.84 20.07
CA LYS A 23 15.95 23.01 20.83
C LYS A 23 15.41 21.69 21.37
N ILE A 24 15.40 20.64 20.54
CA ILE A 24 14.94 19.30 20.95
C ILE A 24 16.07 18.49 21.61
N GLY A 25 17.33 18.76 21.25
CA GLY A 25 18.49 18.10 21.86
C GLY A 25 18.87 16.76 21.22
N LEU A 26 18.51 16.52 19.95
CA LEU A 26 19.01 15.33 19.24
C LEU A 26 20.51 15.46 18.97
N LYS A 27 21.23 14.36 19.17
CA LYS A 27 22.62 14.24 18.76
C LYS A 27 22.74 14.31 17.23
N THR A 28 23.84 14.87 16.76
CA THR A 28 24.08 15.09 15.32
C THR A 28 24.15 13.79 14.51
N ASP A 29 24.57 12.68 15.13
CA ASP A 29 24.58 11.33 14.54
C ASP A 29 23.18 10.74 14.29
N ARG A 30 22.11 11.47 14.68
CA ARG A 30 20.71 11.09 14.49
C ARG A 30 19.95 12.04 13.56
N ILE A 31 20.61 13.07 13.04
CA ILE A 31 20.02 14.09 12.18
C ILE A 31 20.69 13.99 10.82
N PHE A 32 19.95 13.51 9.83
CA PHE A 32 20.42 13.33 8.47
C PHE A 32 20.00 14.52 7.59
N ARG A 33 20.82 14.86 6.60
CA ARG A 33 20.50 15.86 5.59
C ARG A 33 20.33 15.16 4.25
N PHE A 34 19.14 15.22 3.67
CA PHE A 34 18.89 14.66 2.35
C PHE A 34 18.49 15.71 1.32
N GLY A 35 18.68 15.34 0.05
CA GLY A 35 18.31 16.17 -1.08
C GLY A 35 16.80 16.15 -1.35
N LYS A 36 16.45 16.71 -2.51
CA LYS A 36 15.07 16.87 -2.97
C LYS A 36 14.30 15.55 -3.09
N GLU A 37 15.00 14.45 -3.37
CA GLU A 37 14.39 13.12 -3.53
C GLU A 37 13.73 12.59 -2.25
N HIS A 38 14.20 13.01 -1.07
CA HIS A 38 13.67 12.56 0.21
C HIS A 38 13.01 13.69 1.00
N ASN A 39 13.66 14.86 1.11
CA ASN A 39 13.20 15.93 2.01
C ASN A 39 12.57 17.13 1.27
N PHE A 40 11.94 16.89 0.12
CA PHE A 40 11.11 17.89 -0.54
C PHE A 40 9.80 17.24 -0.97
N TRP A 41 8.70 17.64 -0.33
CA TRP A 41 7.40 17.04 -0.57
C TRP A 41 6.56 17.89 -1.53
N GLY A 42 5.92 17.21 -2.48
CA GLY A 42 4.88 17.75 -3.33
C GLY A 42 5.34 18.38 -4.65
N PRO A 43 4.38 18.94 -5.41
CA PRO A 43 2.95 18.96 -5.09
C PRO A 43 2.31 17.56 -5.12
N ALA A 44 1.20 17.39 -4.41
CA ALA A 44 0.34 16.23 -4.61
C ALA A 44 -0.34 16.35 -6.00
N GLY A 45 0.16 15.60 -6.98
CA GLY A 45 -0.29 15.69 -8.37
C GLY A 45 0.57 16.63 -9.21
N ASN A 46 -0.01 17.26 -10.23
CA ASN A 46 0.73 18.06 -11.22
C ASN A 46 0.96 19.52 -10.79
N SER A 47 0.24 20.01 -9.78
CA SER A 47 0.34 21.37 -9.27
C SER A 47 -0.16 21.44 -7.83
N GLY A 48 0.23 22.49 -7.10
CA GLY A 48 -0.23 22.76 -5.74
C GLY A 48 0.87 23.09 -4.74
N PRO A 49 0.54 23.17 -3.44
CA PRO A 49 1.48 23.45 -2.37
C PRO A 49 2.59 22.38 -2.28
N CYS A 50 3.82 22.84 -2.08
CA CYS A 50 5.01 22.00 -1.91
C CYS A 50 6.10 22.73 -1.10
N GLY A 51 7.07 21.99 -0.60
CA GLY A 51 8.15 22.57 0.19
C GLY A 51 9.16 21.57 0.73
N PRO A 52 10.22 22.08 1.39
CA PRO A 52 11.10 21.23 2.19
C PRO A 52 10.31 20.54 3.30
N CYS A 53 10.78 19.38 3.73
CA CYS A 53 10.20 18.67 4.84
C CYS A 53 11.26 18.07 5.76
N SER A 54 10.84 17.71 6.97
CA SER A 54 11.62 16.94 7.92
C SER A 54 10.87 15.68 8.28
N GLU A 55 11.54 14.53 8.15
CA GLU A 55 10.91 13.23 8.41
C GLU A 55 11.46 12.62 9.70
N ILE A 56 10.60 11.91 10.42
CA ILE A 56 10.93 11.19 11.64
C ILE A 56 10.92 9.70 11.32
N PHE A 57 11.98 9.02 11.73
CA PHE A 57 12.19 7.58 11.56
C PHE A 57 12.30 6.89 12.91
N TYR A 58 11.98 5.60 12.93
CA TYR A 58 12.10 4.76 14.12
C TYR A 58 13.00 3.55 13.87
N ASP A 59 13.99 3.30 14.73
CA ASP A 59 14.87 2.12 14.64
C ASP A 59 14.16 0.89 15.21
N LEU A 60 13.66 0.03 14.32
CA LEU A 60 13.07 -1.27 14.66
C LEU A 60 14.12 -2.30 15.14
N GLY A 61 15.41 -2.01 14.95
CA GLY A 61 16.53 -2.80 15.43
C GLY A 61 17.23 -3.61 14.35
N LYS A 62 18.38 -4.19 14.72
CA LYS A 62 19.29 -4.86 13.78
C LYS A 62 18.68 -6.04 13.02
N LYS A 63 17.62 -6.68 13.55
CA LYS A 63 16.95 -7.80 12.87
C LYS A 63 16.33 -7.44 11.51
N PHE A 64 16.02 -6.16 11.31
CA PHE A 64 15.49 -5.62 10.05
C PHE A 64 16.57 -4.96 9.18
N SER A 65 17.84 -5.05 9.58
CA SER A 65 18.95 -4.42 8.86
C SER A 65 19.33 -5.23 7.63
N CYS A 66 19.73 -4.55 6.55
CA CYS A 66 20.40 -5.17 5.42
C CYS A 66 21.86 -5.61 5.71
N GLY A 67 22.35 -5.45 6.95
CA GLY A 67 23.69 -5.86 7.38
C GLY A 67 24.83 -4.93 6.92
N LYS A 68 24.57 -3.99 6.00
CA LYS A 68 25.56 -3.01 5.54
C LYS A 68 25.88 -2.02 6.66
N LYS A 69 27.14 -1.59 6.74
CA LYS A 69 27.58 -0.54 7.69
C LYS A 69 26.87 0.80 7.46
N THR A 70 26.38 1.03 6.25
CA THR A 70 25.61 2.21 5.83
C THR A 70 24.10 2.07 6.07
N CYS A 71 23.65 1.09 6.86
CA CYS A 71 22.25 0.95 7.23
C CYS A 71 21.84 2.04 8.22
N VAL A 72 21.29 3.13 7.68
CA VAL A 72 20.80 4.34 8.36
C VAL A 72 19.43 4.75 7.76
N PRO A 73 18.70 5.75 8.30
CA PRO A 73 17.51 6.31 7.64
C PRO A 73 17.74 6.63 6.15
N GLY A 74 16.74 6.40 5.32
CA GLY A 74 16.86 6.49 3.85
C GLY A 74 17.41 5.24 3.16
N CYS A 75 17.78 4.19 3.91
CA CYS A 75 18.11 2.88 3.34
C CYS A 75 16.84 2.10 2.95
N ASP A 76 16.87 1.39 1.82
CA ASP A 76 15.75 0.57 1.32
C ASP A 76 15.38 -0.66 2.17
N CYS A 77 15.97 -0.83 3.36
CA CYS A 77 15.64 -1.92 4.28
C CYS A 77 14.63 -1.49 5.35
N ASP A 78 13.96 -2.45 5.96
CA ASP A 78 12.87 -2.20 6.91
C ASP A 78 13.32 -1.71 8.30
N ARG A 79 14.62 -1.50 8.55
CA ARG A 79 15.10 -1.11 9.89
C ARG A 79 14.64 0.26 10.35
N TYR A 80 14.59 1.22 9.43
CA TYR A 80 14.26 2.61 9.72
C TYR A 80 13.03 3.04 8.91
N PRO A 81 11.83 2.53 9.21
CA PRO A 81 10.62 3.06 8.61
C PRO A 81 10.47 4.54 8.96
N GLU A 82 10.12 5.32 7.95
CA GLU A 82 9.57 6.66 8.13
C GLU A 82 8.22 6.52 8.83
N ILE A 83 8.01 7.27 9.91
CA ILE A 83 6.77 7.22 10.69
C ILE A 83 5.96 8.49 10.55
N TRP A 84 6.61 9.65 10.40
CA TRP A 84 5.96 10.96 10.39
C TRP A 84 6.74 11.94 9.52
N ASN A 85 6.09 12.52 8.52
CA ASN A 85 6.63 13.60 7.70
C ASN A 85 6.06 14.95 8.16
N LEU A 86 6.93 15.93 8.36
CA LEU A 86 6.62 17.32 8.70
C LEU A 86 6.99 18.19 7.49
N VAL A 87 6.00 18.48 6.65
CA VAL A 87 6.18 19.33 5.47
C VAL A 87 6.01 20.78 5.86
N PHE A 88 6.88 21.63 5.33
CA PHE A 88 6.82 23.07 5.49
C PHE A 88 6.49 23.72 4.14
N PRO A 89 5.22 23.72 3.67
CA PRO A 89 4.88 24.29 2.37
C PRO A 89 5.37 25.75 2.26
N GLN A 90 6.23 25.99 1.26
CA GLN A 90 6.78 27.32 0.96
C GLN A 90 6.35 27.81 -0.42
N PHE A 91 6.01 26.90 -1.33
CA PHE A 91 5.76 27.20 -2.72
C PHE A 91 4.45 26.59 -3.22
N ASN A 92 3.81 27.24 -4.17
CA ASN A 92 2.81 26.65 -5.03
C ASN A 92 3.48 26.31 -6.37
N GLN A 93 3.58 25.02 -6.68
CA GLN A 93 4.11 24.58 -7.97
C GLN A 93 3.01 24.63 -9.04
N THR A 94 3.28 25.28 -10.16
CA THR A 94 2.36 25.34 -11.31
C THR A 94 2.46 24.06 -12.14
N VAL A 95 1.52 23.84 -13.05
CA VAL A 95 1.54 22.69 -13.98
C VAL A 95 2.80 22.71 -14.87
N ALA A 96 3.35 23.90 -15.14
CA ALA A 96 4.60 24.07 -15.88
C ALA A 96 5.86 23.76 -15.05
N GLY A 97 5.70 23.45 -13.75
CA GLY A 97 6.80 23.14 -12.83
C GLY A 97 7.43 24.36 -12.14
N GLU A 98 6.97 25.57 -12.44
CA GLU A 98 7.41 26.80 -11.77
C GLU A 98 6.96 26.81 -10.30
N ARG A 99 7.79 27.32 -9.40
CA ARG A 99 7.51 27.38 -7.95
C ARG A 99 7.34 28.82 -7.50
N LEU A 100 6.09 29.21 -7.28
CA LEU A 100 5.73 30.54 -6.81
C LEU A 100 5.64 30.55 -5.28
N PRO A 101 6.20 31.54 -4.56
CA PRO A 101 6.07 31.60 -3.10
C PRO A 101 4.61 31.63 -2.64
N LEU A 102 4.28 30.86 -1.60
CA LEU A 102 2.95 30.91 -0.99
C LEU A 102 2.76 32.23 -0.25
N LYS A 103 1.56 32.82 -0.39
CA LYS A 103 1.17 34.03 0.36
C LYS A 103 1.21 33.81 1.87
N ASN A 104 0.74 32.65 2.32
CA ASN A 104 0.75 32.22 3.71
C ASN A 104 1.52 30.90 3.80
N ARG A 105 2.48 30.83 4.72
CA ARG A 105 3.20 29.59 5.04
C ARG A 105 2.44 28.85 6.14
N GLY A 106 2.40 27.54 6.05
CA GLY A 106 1.75 26.67 7.03
C GLY A 106 2.60 25.45 7.34
N VAL A 107 2.01 24.48 8.02
CA VAL A 107 2.61 23.17 8.29
C VAL A 107 1.61 22.11 7.86
N ASP A 108 2.09 21.14 7.11
CA ASP A 108 1.34 19.94 6.74
C ASP A 108 2.09 18.74 7.30
N THR A 109 1.41 17.84 8.00
CA THR A 109 2.07 16.66 8.59
C THR A 109 1.28 15.41 8.32
N GLY A 110 1.97 14.34 7.94
CA GLY A 110 1.39 13.02 7.75
C GLY A 110 2.11 11.98 8.58
N MET A 111 1.38 11.27 9.44
CA MET A 111 1.91 10.16 10.22
C MET A 111 1.23 8.87 9.81
N GLY A 112 2.01 7.83 9.50
CA GLY A 112 1.47 6.52 9.16
C GLY A 112 0.89 5.82 10.38
N PHE A 113 -0.43 5.82 10.54
CA PHE A 113 -1.10 5.25 11.72
C PHE A 113 -0.77 3.76 11.90
N GLU A 114 -0.79 2.98 10.82
CA GLU A 114 -0.47 1.56 10.85
C GLU A 114 0.99 1.29 11.23
N ARG A 115 1.93 2.14 10.77
CA ARG A 115 3.35 2.04 11.13
C ARG A 115 3.56 2.35 12.60
N LEU A 116 2.89 3.38 13.11
CA LEU A 116 2.90 3.72 14.53
C LEU A 116 2.28 2.59 15.37
N ALA A 117 1.15 2.02 14.94
CA ALA A 117 0.48 0.93 15.63
C ALA A 117 1.40 -0.31 15.73
N ALA A 118 2.10 -0.66 14.65
CA ALA A 118 3.08 -1.76 14.65
C ALA A 118 4.18 -1.55 15.69
N ILE A 119 4.72 -0.32 15.79
CA ILE A 119 5.74 0.02 16.78
C ILE A 119 5.19 -0.09 18.20
N LEU A 120 4.01 0.50 18.46
CA LEU A 120 3.41 0.52 19.80
C LEU A 120 2.98 -0.87 20.28
N GLN A 121 2.54 -1.72 19.37
CA GLN A 121 2.12 -3.10 19.65
C GLN A 121 3.29 -4.10 19.59
N ASN A 122 4.52 -3.62 19.38
CA ASN A 122 5.72 -4.44 19.25
C ASN A 122 5.57 -5.57 18.21
N LYS A 123 5.06 -5.19 17.02
CA LYS A 123 4.86 -6.07 15.87
C LYS A 123 5.92 -5.82 14.80
N ASP A 124 6.25 -6.88 14.06
CA ASP A 124 7.28 -6.83 13.03
C ASP A 124 6.76 -6.31 11.70
N SER A 125 5.44 -6.26 11.55
CA SER A 125 4.76 -5.78 10.36
C SER A 125 3.44 -5.11 10.73
N VAL A 126 3.02 -4.15 9.91
CA VAL A 126 1.69 -3.53 9.99
C VAL A 126 0.58 -4.59 9.92
N PHE A 127 0.81 -5.68 9.21
CA PHE A 127 -0.16 -6.76 9.03
C PHE A 127 -0.40 -7.59 10.30
N GLN A 128 0.50 -7.52 11.28
CA GLN A 128 0.37 -8.23 12.55
C GLN A 128 -0.31 -7.39 13.63
N THR A 129 -0.72 -6.16 13.30
CA THR A 129 -1.45 -5.27 14.22
C THR A 129 -2.94 -5.63 14.26
N ASP A 130 -3.63 -5.15 15.28
CA ASP A 130 -5.09 -5.21 15.38
C ASP A 130 -5.83 -4.54 14.21
N LEU A 131 -5.17 -3.69 13.40
CA LEU A 131 -5.73 -3.05 12.21
C LEU A 131 -5.84 -3.97 10.98
N PHE A 132 -5.12 -5.10 10.97
CA PHE A 132 -5.07 -6.03 9.84
C PHE A 132 -5.26 -7.48 10.24
N TYR A 133 -4.68 -7.89 11.37
CA TYR A 133 -4.65 -9.29 11.78
C TYR A 133 -6.04 -9.93 11.89
N PRO A 134 -7.12 -9.23 12.32
CA PRO A 134 -8.47 -9.81 12.31
C PRO A 134 -8.99 -10.20 10.93
N ILE A 135 -8.57 -9.50 9.86
CA ILE A 135 -8.91 -9.84 8.47
C ILE A 135 -8.07 -11.03 8.01
N ILE A 136 -6.78 -11.02 8.35
CA ILE A 136 -5.84 -12.11 8.06
C ILE A 136 -6.31 -13.42 8.71
N GLU A 137 -6.76 -13.36 9.95
CA GLU A 137 -7.29 -14.50 10.68
C GLU A 137 -8.51 -15.10 9.99
N ASP A 138 -9.43 -14.27 9.50
CA ASP A 138 -10.57 -14.74 8.72
C ASP A 138 -10.11 -15.43 7.42
N ILE A 139 -9.15 -14.86 6.68
CA ILE A 139 -8.60 -15.48 5.45
C ILE A 139 -8.01 -16.86 5.76
N ILE A 140 -7.21 -16.97 6.81
CA ILE A 140 -6.56 -18.21 7.24
C ILE A 140 -7.61 -19.28 7.57
N LYS A 141 -8.65 -18.92 8.33
CA LYS A 141 -9.72 -19.83 8.75
C LYS A 141 -10.47 -20.44 7.56
N HIS A 142 -10.65 -19.69 6.47
CA HIS A 142 -11.40 -20.18 5.30
C HIS A 142 -10.68 -21.29 4.52
N LYS A 143 -9.34 -21.37 4.57
CA LYS A 143 -8.55 -22.36 3.80
C LYS A 143 -7.55 -23.17 4.62
N ASN A 144 -7.63 -23.09 5.95
CA ASN A 144 -6.68 -23.72 6.87
C ASN A 144 -5.21 -23.40 6.48
N LEU A 145 -4.97 -22.16 6.07
CA LEU A 145 -3.65 -21.69 5.69
C LEU A 145 -2.81 -21.44 6.95
N LYS A 146 -1.51 -21.23 6.75
CA LYS A 146 -0.62 -20.84 7.85
C LYS A 146 0.09 -19.54 7.50
N TYR A 147 0.09 -18.60 8.45
CA TYR A 147 0.68 -17.28 8.29
C TYR A 147 1.97 -17.19 9.09
N GLY A 148 3.03 -16.68 8.47
CA GLY A 148 4.39 -16.59 9.02
C GLY A 148 5.28 -17.80 8.71
N GLU A 149 4.78 -18.82 7.99
CA GLU A 149 5.59 -19.98 7.58
C GLU A 149 6.17 -19.83 6.17
N GLU A 150 5.38 -19.36 5.21
CA GLU A 150 5.81 -19.22 3.81
C GLU A 150 5.57 -17.79 3.30
N ARG A 151 6.67 -17.11 2.94
CA ARG A 151 6.63 -15.71 2.49
C ARG A 151 5.67 -15.46 1.32
N ARG A 152 5.56 -16.39 0.37
CA ARG A 152 4.67 -16.25 -0.79
C ARG A 152 3.20 -16.23 -0.35
N ILE A 153 2.84 -17.11 0.57
CA ILE A 153 1.49 -17.19 1.15
C ILE A 153 1.21 -15.94 1.98
N ASP A 154 2.15 -15.52 2.83
CA ASP A 154 2.01 -14.32 3.66
C ASP A 154 1.77 -13.07 2.82
N VAL A 155 2.54 -12.90 1.74
CA VAL A 155 2.36 -11.78 0.80
C VAL A 155 0.98 -11.82 0.15
N ALA A 156 0.50 -13.00 -0.25
CA ALA A 156 -0.83 -13.15 -0.84
C ALA A 156 -1.94 -12.75 0.15
N ILE A 157 -1.86 -13.24 1.39
CA ILE A 157 -2.80 -12.93 2.48
C ILE A 157 -2.77 -11.43 2.82
N ASN A 158 -1.57 -10.84 2.93
CA ASN A 158 -1.39 -9.41 3.20
C ASN A 158 -2.02 -8.53 2.12
N VAL A 159 -1.80 -8.87 0.85
CA VAL A 159 -2.39 -8.13 -0.28
C VAL A 159 -3.91 -8.27 -0.29
N MET A 160 -4.45 -9.45 0.02
CA MET A 160 -5.90 -9.62 0.15
C MET A 160 -6.49 -8.74 1.26
N ALA A 161 -5.87 -8.72 2.45
CA ALA A 161 -6.32 -7.92 3.58
C ALA A 161 -6.24 -6.40 3.31
N ASP A 162 -5.18 -5.95 2.64
CA ASP A 162 -5.01 -4.57 2.19
C ASP A 162 -6.06 -4.18 1.14
N HIS A 163 -6.21 -5.00 0.09
CA HIS A 163 -7.09 -4.66 -1.02
C HIS A 163 -8.57 -4.69 -0.61
N VAL A 164 -8.99 -5.60 0.27
CA VAL A 164 -10.38 -5.58 0.75
C VAL A 164 -10.69 -4.34 1.58
N ARG A 165 -9.74 -3.83 2.38
CA ARG A 165 -9.91 -2.53 3.06
C ARG A 165 -10.10 -1.41 2.03
N ALA A 166 -9.19 -1.32 1.06
CA ALA A 166 -9.28 -0.29 0.02
C ALA A 166 -10.59 -0.36 -0.77
N LEU A 167 -11.05 -1.57 -1.11
CA LEU A 167 -12.31 -1.80 -1.82
C LEU A 167 -13.52 -1.35 -0.99
N VAL A 168 -13.59 -1.74 0.28
CA VAL A 168 -14.71 -1.39 1.17
C VAL A 168 -14.83 0.13 1.31
N PHE A 169 -13.73 0.83 1.57
CA PHE A 169 -13.75 2.28 1.72
C PHE A 169 -14.07 3.00 0.41
N ALA A 170 -13.42 2.63 -0.70
CA ALA A 170 -13.66 3.29 -1.98
C ALA A 170 -15.10 3.11 -2.49
N ILE A 171 -15.70 1.93 -2.31
CA ILE A 171 -17.11 1.69 -2.68
C ILE A 171 -18.04 2.38 -1.69
N GLY A 172 -17.69 2.41 -0.40
CA GLY A 172 -18.40 3.20 0.62
C GLY A 172 -18.47 4.69 0.26
N ASP A 173 -17.41 5.24 -0.33
CA ASP A 173 -17.35 6.61 -0.86
C ASP A 173 -18.01 6.78 -2.24
N GLY A 174 -18.66 5.74 -2.77
CA GLY A 174 -19.42 5.76 -4.02
C GLY A 174 -18.62 5.47 -5.29
N ILE A 175 -17.36 5.02 -5.19
CA ILE A 175 -16.58 4.63 -6.36
C ILE A 175 -16.94 3.20 -6.78
N ILE A 176 -17.39 3.03 -8.02
CA ILE A 176 -17.75 1.72 -8.57
C ILE A 176 -16.65 1.22 -9.55
N PRO A 177 -16.29 -0.07 -9.53
CA PRO A 177 -15.35 -0.65 -10.49
C PRO A 177 -15.80 -0.45 -11.95
N SER A 178 -14.92 0.08 -12.79
CA SER A 178 -15.20 0.42 -14.20
C SER A 178 -13.96 0.20 -15.09
N ASN A 179 -14.04 0.55 -16.38
CA ASN A 179 -12.90 0.52 -17.30
C ASN A 179 -12.11 1.84 -17.35
N GLU A 180 -12.53 2.87 -16.59
CA GLU A 180 -11.98 4.22 -16.70
C GLU A 180 -11.63 4.82 -15.33
N GLU A 181 -10.63 5.70 -15.32
CA GLU A 181 -10.24 6.53 -14.18
C GLU A 181 -10.14 5.77 -12.83
N ARG A 182 -10.84 6.24 -11.80
CA ARG A 182 -10.85 5.68 -10.44
C ARG A 182 -11.47 4.30 -10.40
N GLY A 183 -12.52 4.08 -11.18
CA GLY A 183 -13.17 2.77 -11.28
C GLY A 183 -12.25 1.71 -11.88
N TYR A 184 -11.37 2.08 -12.81
CA TYR A 184 -10.36 1.17 -13.34
C TYR A 184 -9.31 0.77 -12.30
N VAL A 185 -8.84 1.72 -11.48
CA VAL A 185 -7.93 1.43 -10.37
C VAL A 185 -8.58 0.44 -9.39
N LEU A 186 -9.83 0.69 -9.03
CA LEU A 186 -10.58 -0.17 -8.11
C LEU A 186 -10.79 -1.58 -8.69
N ARG A 187 -11.13 -1.68 -9.98
CA ARG A 187 -11.22 -2.95 -10.71
C ARG A 187 -9.89 -3.71 -10.68
N ARG A 188 -8.75 -3.04 -10.88
CA ARG A 188 -7.42 -3.68 -10.83
C ARG A 188 -7.09 -4.22 -9.44
N LEU A 189 -7.39 -3.46 -8.37
CA LEU A 189 -7.20 -3.92 -6.99
C LEU A 189 -8.03 -5.18 -6.71
N LEU A 190 -9.32 -5.16 -7.07
CA LEU A 190 -10.20 -6.33 -6.92
C LEU A 190 -9.65 -7.55 -7.64
N ARG A 191 -9.35 -7.42 -8.94
CA ARG A 191 -8.85 -8.53 -9.76
C ARG A 191 -7.53 -9.09 -9.24
N ARG A 192 -6.63 -8.23 -8.74
CA ARG A 192 -5.36 -8.66 -8.12
C ARG A 192 -5.60 -9.49 -6.86
N ALA A 193 -6.56 -9.10 -6.01
CA ALA A 193 -6.89 -9.85 -4.81
C ALA A 193 -7.59 -11.19 -5.13
N VAL A 194 -8.53 -11.22 -6.08
CA VAL A 194 -9.21 -12.46 -6.52
C VAL A 194 -8.21 -13.46 -7.11
N ARG A 195 -7.25 -12.97 -7.88
CA ARG A 195 -6.16 -13.79 -8.43
C ARG A 195 -5.33 -14.45 -7.34
N LEU A 196 -4.99 -13.72 -6.28
CA LEU A 196 -4.25 -14.27 -5.15
C LEU A 196 -5.11 -15.29 -4.36
N CYS A 197 -6.43 -15.06 -4.25
CA CYS A 197 -7.35 -16.09 -3.76
C CYS A 197 -7.23 -17.39 -4.58
N ARG A 198 -7.25 -17.33 -5.92
CA ARG A 198 -7.06 -18.54 -6.75
C ARG A 198 -5.73 -19.22 -6.49
N ASN A 199 -4.64 -18.46 -6.37
CA ASN A 199 -3.32 -19.02 -6.06
C ASN A 199 -3.25 -19.70 -4.69
N LEU A 200 -4.08 -19.24 -3.73
CA LEU A 200 -4.24 -19.87 -2.41
C LEU A 200 -5.28 -21.01 -2.40
N GLY A 201 -5.80 -21.39 -3.56
CA GLY A 201 -6.73 -22.52 -3.73
C GLY A 201 -8.18 -22.20 -3.43
N PHE A 202 -8.58 -20.92 -3.34
CA PHE A 202 -10.00 -20.55 -3.29
C PHE A 202 -10.64 -20.80 -4.66
N GLU A 203 -11.75 -21.53 -4.68
CA GLU A 203 -12.49 -21.83 -5.92
C GLU A 203 -13.66 -20.86 -6.09
N ASP A 204 -14.45 -20.72 -5.02
CA ASP A 204 -15.57 -19.78 -4.94
C ASP A 204 -15.14 -18.33 -4.67
N PRO A 205 -15.99 -17.35 -5.00
CA PRO A 205 -15.86 -15.97 -4.52
C PRO A 205 -15.56 -15.90 -3.01
N CYS A 206 -14.47 -15.21 -2.67
CA CYS A 206 -13.85 -15.17 -1.34
C CYS A 206 -13.85 -13.76 -0.75
N LEU A 207 -13.64 -12.71 -1.57
CA LEU A 207 -13.35 -11.37 -1.07
C LEU A 207 -14.56 -10.72 -0.41
N TYR A 208 -15.74 -10.87 -1.01
CA TYR A 208 -16.96 -10.28 -0.44
C TYR A 208 -17.28 -10.81 0.97
N LYS A 209 -16.81 -12.01 1.31
CA LYS A 209 -17.00 -12.62 2.64
C LYS A 209 -16.22 -11.89 3.74
N LEU A 210 -15.16 -11.16 3.38
CA LEU A 210 -14.33 -10.37 4.30
C LEU A 210 -14.93 -8.98 4.60
N VAL A 211 -15.84 -8.49 3.75
CA VAL A 211 -16.49 -7.16 3.89
C VAL A 211 -17.15 -6.96 5.25
N PRO A 212 -17.98 -7.90 5.76
CA PRO A 212 -18.48 -7.89 7.14
C PRO A 212 -17.45 -7.57 8.21
N LYS A 213 -16.28 -8.23 8.16
CA LYS A 213 -15.23 -8.05 9.16
C LYS A 213 -14.64 -6.65 9.09
N VAL A 214 -14.32 -6.19 7.88
CA VAL A 214 -13.76 -4.85 7.66
C VAL A 214 -14.72 -3.80 8.21
N ILE A 215 -15.99 -3.82 7.81
CA ILE A 215 -16.97 -2.83 8.28
C ILE A 215 -17.09 -2.86 9.81
N LYS A 216 -17.11 -4.06 10.41
CA LYS A 216 -17.18 -4.19 11.87
C LYS A 216 -16.00 -3.56 12.59
N MET A 217 -14.79 -3.63 12.02
CA MET A 217 -13.59 -3.01 12.59
C MET A 217 -13.64 -1.47 12.56
N TYR A 218 -14.41 -0.89 11.63
CA TYR A 218 -14.44 0.55 11.38
C TYR A 218 -15.77 1.23 11.75
N GLU A 219 -16.80 0.48 12.15
CA GLU A 219 -18.18 0.97 12.34
C GLU A 219 -18.29 2.19 13.28
N ASN A 220 -17.44 2.27 14.31
CA ASN A 220 -17.48 3.37 15.27
C ASN A 220 -16.94 4.68 14.70
N ALA A 221 -15.93 4.60 13.84
CA ALA A 221 -15.31 5.76 13.21
C ALA A 221 -15.97 6.14 11.88
N TYR A 222 -16.61 5.15 11.22
CA TYR A 222 -17.22 5.28 9.90
C TYR A 222 -18.60 4.62 9.89
N PRO A 223 -19.61 5.20 10.55
CA PRO A 223 -20.95 4.63 10.63
C PRO A 223 -21.60 4.43 9.25
N ASP A 224 -21.33 5.34 8.30
CA ASP A 224 -21.84 5.30 6.92
C ASP A 224 -21.45 4.01 6.16
N LEU A 225 -20.32 3.38 6.51
CA LEU A 225 -19.93 2.08 5.94
C LEU A 225 -20.91 0.97 6.34
N THR A 226 -21.50 1.07 7.54
CA THR A 226 -22.47 0.09 8.04
C THR A 226 -23.78 0.20 7.27
N GLU A 227 -24.23 1.42 6.99
CA GLU A 227 -25.44 1.69 6.19
C GLU A 227 -25.31 1.14 4.76
N ARG A 228 -24.11 1.21 4.18
CA ARG A 228 -23.81 0.75 2.82
C ARG A 228 -23.34 -0.70 2.72
N ARG A 229 -23.39 -1.47 3.82
CA ARG A 229 -22.82 -2.82 3.88
C ARG A 229 -23.31 -3.75 2.79
N GLU A 230 -24.62 -3.75 2.52
CA GLU A 230 -25.23 -4.63 1.51
C GLU A 230 -24.78 -4.26 0.10
N GLU A 231 -24.77 -2.96 -0.22
CA GLU A 231 -24.29 -2.41 -1.49
C GLU A 231 -22.81 -2.79 -1.72
N ILE A 232 -21.93 -2.49 -0.77
CA ILE A 232 -20.48 -2.77 -0.86
C ILE A 232 -20.25 -4.28 -1.09
N THR A 233 -20.95 -5.11 -0.32
CA THR A 233 -20.85 -6.57 -0.43
C THR A 233 -21.28 -7.05 -1.81
N LEU A 234 -22.41 -6.54 -2.32
CA LEU A 234 -22.96 -6.93 -3.62
C LEU A 234 -22.05 -6.51 -4.78
N VAL A 235 -21.49 -5.30 -4.74
CA VAL A 235 -20.59 -4.80 -5.78
C VAL A 235 -19.32 -5.65 -5.86
N ILE A 236 -18.68 -5.91 -4.71
CA ILE A 236 -17.46 -6.75 -4.67
C ILE A 236 -17.78 -8.17 -5.16
N LYS A 237 -18.87 -8.77 -4.69
CA LYS A 237 -19.29 -10.12 -5.10
C LYS A 237 -19.52 -10.19 -6.61
N SER A 238 -20.26 -9.24 -7.18
CA SER A 238 -20.63 -9.24 -8.60
C SER A 238 -19.42 -9.06 -9.51
N GLU A 239 -18.46 -8.22 -9.12
CA GLU A 239 -17.20 -8.07 -9.87
C GLU A 239 -16.29 -9.30 -9.74
N GLU A 240 -16.22 -9.90 -8.55
CA GLU A 240 -15.47 -11.11 -8.31
C GLU A 240 -16.01 -12.29 -9.14
N GLU A 241 -17.32 -12.53 -9.12
CA GLU A 241 -17.98 -13.58 -9.91
C GLU A 241 -17.75 -13.39 -11.42
N ARG A 242 -17.95 -12.17 -11.93
CA ARG A 242 -17.69 -11.86 -13.35
C ARG A 242 -16.24 -12.11 -13.73
N PHE A 243 -15.31 -11.70 -12.87
CA PHE A 243 -13.89 -11.88 -13.15
C PHE A 243 -13.48 -13.35 -13.11
N LEU A 244 -13.98 -14.15 -12.15
CA LEU A 244 -13.67 -15.58 -12.06
C LEU A 244 -14.04 -16.34 -13.33
N ILE A 245 -15.22 -16.06 -13.91
CA ILE A 245 -15.64 -16.65 -15.20
C ILE A 245 -14.62 -16.34 -16.31
N THR A 246 -14.15 -15.09 -16.38
CA THR A 246 -13.16 -14.70 -17.40
C THR A 246 -11.78 -15.28 -17.13
N LEU A 247 -11.40 -15.36 -15.85
CA LEU A 247 -10.11 -15.89 -15.39
C LEU A 247 -9.97 -17.38 -15.71
N GLU A 248 -11.02 -18.18 -15.49
CA GLU A 248 -11.03 -19.61 -15.83
C GLU A 248 -10.88 -19.82 -17.35
N LYS A 249 -11.59 -19.04 -18.17
CA LYS A 249 -11.42 -19.08 -19.63
C LYS A 249 -10.01 -18.67 -20.05
N GLY A 250 -9.43 -17.66 -19.39
CA GLY A 250 -8.08 -17.20 -19.62
C GLY A 250 -7.01 -18.24 -19.26
N LEU A 251 -7.19 -18.95 -18.14
CA LEU A 251 -6.32 -20.06 -17.72
C LEU A 251 -6.33 -21.19 -18.74
N LEU A 252 -7.51 -21.62 -19.20
CA LEU A 252 -7.63 -22.65 -20.25
C LEU A 252 -6.92 -22.21 -21.53
N GLN A 253 -7.11 -20.97 -21.96
CA GLN A 253 -6.44 -20.45 -23.15
C GLN A 253 -4.92 -20.35 -22.98
N PHE A 254 -4.45 -20.00 -21.78
CA PHE A 254 -3.04 -19.98 -21.41
C PHE A 254 -2.43 -21.39 -21.50
N GLU A 255 -3.10 -22.40 -20.93
CA GLU A 255 -2.69 -23.80 -20.98
C GLU A 255 -2.53 -24.30 -22.43
N GLU A 256 -3.47 -23.96 -23.31
CA GLU A 256 -3.37 -24.29 -24.73
C GLU A 256 -2.17 -23.62 -25.42
N ILE A 257 -1.83 -22.38 -25.03
CA ILE A 257 -0.65 -21.69 -25.57
C ILE A 257 0.64 -22.38 -25.13
N ILE A 258 0.78 -22.74 -23.87
CA ILE A 258 2.02 -23.35 -23.34
C ILE A 258 2.21 -24.80 -23.78
N LYS A 259 1.14 -25.53 -24.12
CA LYS A 259 1.23 -26.87 -24.74
C LYS A 259 1.95 -26.82 -26.09
N VAL A 260 1.75 -25.74 -26.85
CA VAL A 260 2.28 -25.58 -28.21
C VAL A 260 3.56 -24.76 -28.24
N LYS A 261 3.72 -23.80 -27.32
CA LYS A 261 4.83 -22.84 -27.31
C LYS A 261 5.60 -22.91 -25.99
N ARG A 262 6.93 -22.93 -26.09
CA ARG A 262 7.83 -22.82 -24.92
C ARG A 262 7.91 -21.41 -24.32
N ALA A 263 7.41 -20.39 -25.02
CA ALA A 263 7.41 -19.01 -24.58
C ALA A 263 6.13 -18.30 -25.02
N ILE A 264 5.63 -17.40 -24.17
CA ILE A 264 4.43 -16.61 -24.44
C ILE A 264 4.85 -15.32 -25.12
N SER A 265 4.37 -15.10 -26.35
CA SER A 265 4.66 -13.87 -27.08
C SER A 265 3.87 -12.69 -26.50
N GLY A 266 4.33 -11.46 -26.73
CA GLY A 266 3.57 -10.26 -26.36
C GLY A 266 2.16 -10.21 -26.98
N LYS A 267 1.98 -10.80 -28.18
CA LYS A 267 0.67 -10.93 -28.84
C LYS A 267 -0.25 -11.90 -28.11
N ASP A 268 0.29 -13.03 -27.63
CA ASP A 268 -0.46 -13.99 -26.84
C ASP A 268 -0.85 -13.40 -25.49
N ALA A 269 0.08 -12.71 -24.81
CA ALA A 269 -0.20 -11.98 -23.58
C ALA A 269 -1.23 -10.87 -23.77
N PHE A 270 -1.17 -10.13 -24.89
CA PHE A 270 -2.17 -9.12 -25.23
C PHE A 270 -3.54 -9.75 -25.47
N LYS A 271 -3.63 -10.88 -26.17
CA LYS A 271 -4.90 -11.61 -26.36
C LYS A 271 -5.49 -12.09 -25.04
N LEU A 272 -4.66 -12.64 -24.16
CA LEU A 272 -5.05 -13.05 -22.81
C LEU A 272 -5.63 -11.87 -22.03
N TYR A 273 -4.97 -10.72 -22.06
CA TYR A 273 -5.43 -9.49 -21.42
C TYR A 273 -6.72 -8.92 -22.03
N ASP A 274 -6.75 -8.72 -23.34
CA ASP A 274 -7.83 -8.02 -24.04
C ASP A 274 -9.11 -8.86 -24.10
N THR A 275 -8.99 -10.15 -24.45
CA THR A 275 -10.15 -11.02 -24.67
C THR A 275 -10.64 -11.68 -23.39
N TYR A 276 -9.73 -12.05 -22.48
CA TYR A 276 -10.05 -12.84 -21.30
C TYR A 276 -9.87 -12.06 -19.99
N GLY A 277 -9.52 -10.77 -20.06
CA GLY A 277 -9.24 -9.95 -18.89
C GLY A 277 -8.06 -10.47 -18.06
N PHE A 278 -7.23 -11.34 -18.63
CA PHE A 278 -6.17 -12.08 -17.96
C PHE A 278 -4.94 -11.16 -17.80
N PRO A 279 -4.62 -10.69 -16.58
CA PRO A 279 -3.61 -9.66 -16.40
C PRO A 279 -2.24 -10.07 -16.93
N VAL A 280 -1.48 -9.12 -17.49
CA VAL A 280 -0.13 -9.38 -18.00
C VAL A 280 0.79 -9.88 -16.88
N GLU A 281 0.62 -9.36 -15.67
CA GLU A 281 1.41 -9.76 -14.51
C GLU A 281 1.11 -11.22 -14.11
N LEU A 282 -0.14 -11.68 -14.28
CA LEU A 282 -0.51 -13.07 -14.06
C LEU A 282 0.07 -13.99 -15.12
N THR A 283 0.04 -13.55 -16.38
CA THR A 283 0.67 -14.26 -17.49
C THR A 283 2.17 -14.46 -17.21
N GLN A 284 2.85 -13.42 -16.71
CA GLN A 284 4.26 -13.49 -16.33
C GLN A 284 4.51 -14.38 -15.11
N GLU A 285 3.61 -14.40 -14.14
CA GLU A 285 3.77 -15.21 -12.93
C GLU A 285 3.60 -16.71 -13.22
N ILE A 286 2.63 -17.10 -14.06
CA ILE A 286 2.38 -18.52 -14.40
C ILE A 286 3.40 -19.01 -15.44
N ALA A 287 3.96 -18.13 -16.27
CA ALA A 287 4.95 -18.51 -17.28
C ALA A 287 6.38 -18.70 -16.74
N LYS A 288 6.64 -18.34 -15.47
CA LYS A 288 7.93 -18.56 -14.79
C LYS A 288 8.03 -19.95 -14.20
#